data_AF-C0GGY0-F1
#
_entry.id   AF-C0GGY0-F1
#
_cell.length_a   1.000
_cell.length_b   1.000
_cell.length_c   1.000
_cell.angle_alpha   90.00
_cell.angle_beta   90.00
_cell.angle_gamma   90.00
#
_symmetry.space_group_name_H-M   'P 1'
#
loop_
_entity.id
_entity.type
_entity.pdbx_description
1 polymer ?
#
loop_
_entity_poly.entity_id
_entity_poly.type
_entity_poly.pdbx_seq_one_letter_code
_entity_poly.pdbx_strand_id
1 'polypeptide(L)'
;MPRRMDGERVLSYVTGLLHFYGVICFEDLFNVVSEMMREELDRDDLRVLLEAAAAHEDGPYVLDMLDDYYFDIDVEDIDWVLEEQGKWDLPYRPITEEDARLVVEDQYPLLWKEGETAFWHWLQDKCDDDKQLAMTMVLEYAAELKNGMSTQELVEKIVEKLALAGAEEVREAARMVHRFVEDVPRWSYKGWRPSEQTNH
;
A
#
# COMPACT_ATOMS: atom_id res chain seq x y z
N MET A 1 34.66 -5.84 -12.11
CA MET A 1 34.32 -5.95 -10.69
C MET A 1 32.80 -6.01 -10.64
N PRO A 2 32.18 -7.02 -10.01
CA PRO A 2 30.74 -6.99 -9.80
C PRO A 2 30.39 -5.73 -9.02
N ARG A 3 29.35 -5.00 -9.47
CA ARG A 3 28.84 -3.85 -8.73
C ARG A 3 28.34 -4.37 -7.39
N ARG A 4 28.77 -3.73 -6.30
CA ARG A 4 28.26 -4.01 -4.97
C ARG A 4 26.81 -3.53 -4.94
N MET A 5 25.90 -4.36 -4.45
CA MET A 5 24.49 -4.03 -4.26
C MET A 5 24.35 -2.70 -3.49
N ASP A 6 23.58 -1.78 -4.04
CA ASP A 6 23.19 -0.54 -3.38
C ASP A 6 22.03 -0.82 -2.42
N GLY A 7 22.36 -1.11 -1.16
CA GLY A 7 21.38 -1.55 -0.16
C GLY A 7 20.27 -0.53 0.10
N GLU A 8 20.57 0.77 0.08
CA GLU A 8 19.56 1.81 0.30
C GLU A 8 18.54 1.83 -0.84
N ARG A 9 19.01 1.74 -2.09
CA ARG A 9 18.15 1.68 -3.28
C ARG A 9 17.27 0.41 -3.26
N VAL A 10 17.85 -0.75 -2.90
CA VAL A 10 17.12 -2.01 -2.80
C VAL A 10 16.05 -1.93 -1.71
N LEU A 11 16.39 -1.50 -0.49
CA LEU A 11 15.44 -1.39 0.61
C LEU A 11 14.34 -0.39 0.33
N SER A 12 14.66 0.73 -0.34
CA SER A 12 13.66 1.71 -0.78
C SER A 12 12.68 1.08 -1.75
N TYR A 13 13.18 0.31 -2.72
CA TYR A 13 12.33 -0.39 -3.67
C TYR A 13 11.46 -1.45 -3.00
N VAL A 14 12.02 -2.28 -2.12
CA VAL A 14 11.27 -3.29 -1.37
C VAL A 14 10.19 -2.66 -0.49
N THR A 15 10.49 -1.56 0.20
CA THR A 15 9.50 -0.83 0.99
C THR A 15 8.33 -0.38 0.13
N GLY A 16 8.61 0.16 -1.07
CA GLY A 16 7.56 0.49 -2.03
C GLY A 16 6.76 -0.72 -2.51
N LEU A 17 7.41 -1.85 -2.77
CA LEU A 17 6.72 -3.10 -3.15
C LEU A 17 5.75 -3.54 -2.04
N LEU A 18 6.22 -3.59 -0.79
CA LEU A 18 5.42 -4.03 0.35
C LEU A 18 4.25 -3.08 0.62
N HIS A 19 4.43 -1.77 0.48
CA HIS A 19 3.32 -0.81 0.56
C HIS A 19 2.15 -1.15 -0.38
N PHE A 20 2.46 -1.61 -1.59
CA PHE A 20 1.45 -2.01 -2.57
C PHE A 20 1.00 -3.46 -2.45
N TYR A 21 1.88 -4.40 -2.08
CA TYR A 21 1.59 -5.82 -2.10
C TYR A 21 1.07 -6.36 -0.77
N GLY A 22 1.41 -5.71 0.34
CA GLY A 22 1.11 -6.14 1.69
C GLY A 22 2.07 -7.21 2.14
N VAL A 23 2.04 -8.37 1.47
CA VAL A 23 2.92 -9.51 1.73
C VAL A 23 3.40 -10.14 0.43
N ILE A 24 4.62 -10.67 0.46
CA ILE A 24 5.22 -11.42 -0.64
C ILE A 24 6.22 -12.45 -0.10
N CYS A 25 6.32 -13.62 -0.72
CA CYS A 25 7.33 -14.61 -0.36
C CYS A 25 8.72 -14.21 -0.89
N PHE A 26 9.79 -14.69 -0.27
CA PHE A 26 11.15 -14.32 -0.63
C PHE A 26 11.48 -14.57 -2.11
N GLU A 27 11.10 -15.72 -2.67
CA GLU A 27 11.44 -16.04 -4.06
C GLU A 27 10.73 -15.10 -5.05
N ASP A 28 9.46 -14.76 -4.81
CA ASP A 28 8.74 -13.80 -5.65
C ASP A 28 9.34 -12.38 -5.51
N LEU A 29 9.66 -11.97 -4.28
CA LEU A 29 10.33 -10.69 -4.02
C LEU A 29 11.67 -10.62 -4.75
N PHE A 30 12.51 -11.66 -4.62
CA PHE A 30 13.82 -11.74 -5.27
C PHE A 30 13.68 -11.62 -6.79
N ASN A 31 12.70 -12.29 -7.39
CA ASN A 31 12.44 -12.22 -8.83
C ASN A 31 12.07 -10.80 -9.27
N VAL A 32 11.14 -10.14 -8.57
CA VAL A 32 10.71 -8.77 -8.88
C VAL A 32 11.86 -7.77 -8.73
N VAL A 33 12.61 -7.85 -7.63
CA VAL A 33 13.74 -6.95 -7.37
C VAL A 33 14.85 -7.17 -8.40
N SER A 34 15.18 -8.42 -8.72
CA SER A 34 16.22 -8.74 -9.71
C SER A 34 15.86 -8.29 -11.12
N GLU A 35 14.60 -8.46 -11.52
CA GLU A 35 14.11 -7.99 -12.82
C GLU A 35 14.19 -6.46 -12.94
N MET A 36 13.77 -5.74 -11.89
CA MET A 36 13.77 -4.28 -11.90
C MET A 36 15.19 -3.70 -11.87
N MET A 37 16.04 -4.20 -10.97
CA MET A 37 17.36 -3.62 -10.74
C MET A 37 18.33 -3.88 -11.90
N ARG A 38 18.08 -4.92 -12.72
CA ARG A 38 18.96 -5.35 -13.83
C ARG A 38 20.41 -5.56 -13.37
N GLU A 39 20.59 -5.93 -12.11
CA GLU A 39 21.85 -6.19 -11.44
C GLU A 39 21.93 -7.67 -11.06
N GLU A 40 23.13 -8.23 -11.02
CA GLU A 40 23.35 -9.56 -10.45
C GLU A 40 23.20 -9.45 -8.93
N LEU A 41 21.98 -9.69 -8.43
CA LEU A 41 21.69 -9.80 -7.01
C LEU A 41 21.97 -11.22 -6.54
N ASP A 42 22.76 -11.34 -5.47
CA ASP A 42 22.92 -12.60 -4.76
C ASP A 42 21.77 -12.80 -3.75
N ARG A 43 21.24 -14.02 -3.69
CA ARG A 43 20.09 -14.34 -2.82
C ARG A 43 20.43 -14.18 -1.35
N ASP A 44 21.61 -14.64 -0.93
CA ASP A 44 22.01 -14.60 0.47
C ASP A 44 22.29 -13.16 0.89
N ASP A 45 22.94 -12.37 0.02
CA ASP A 45 23.15 -10.93 0.25
C ASP A 45 21.83 -10.17 0.39
N LEU A 46 20.84 -10.44 -0.47
CA LEU A 46 19.52 -9.81 -0.36
C LEU A 46 18.81 -10.22 0.94
N ARG A 47 18.82 -11.52 1.27
CA ARG A 47 18.18 -12.02 2.50
C ARG A 47 18.78 -11.38 3.74
N VAL A 48 20.11 -11.31 3.84
CA VAL A 48 20.82 -10.66 4.95
C VAL A 48 20.48 -9.17 5.04
N LEU A 49 20.37 -8.48 3.90
CA LEU A 49 19.98 -7.07 3.86
C LEU A 49 18.56 -6.86 4.41
N LEU A 50 17.61 -7.70 4.00
CA LEU A 50 16.21 -7.62 4.43
C LEU A 50 16.03 -7.99 5.91
N GLU A 51 16.69 -9.05 6.38
CA GLU A 51 16.69 -9.44 7.79
C GLU A 51 17.27 -8.33 8.68
N ALA A 52 18.35 -7.68 8.23
CA ALA A 52 18.93 -6.55 8.94
C ALA A 52 17.98 -5.33 8.99
N ALA A 53 17.22 -5.09 7.92
CA ALA A 53 16.22 -4.02 7.87
C ALA A 53 15.02 -4.30 8.78
N ALA A 54 14.46 -5.52 8.73
CA ALA A 54 13.33 -5.94 9.58
C ALA A 54 13.67 -5.86 11.08
N ALA A 55 14.93 -6.09 11.45
CA ALA A 55 15.38 -6.01 12.85
C ALA A 55 15.54 -4.56 13.38
N HIS A 56 15.44 -3.52 12.53
CA HIS A 56 15.60 -2.12 12.91
C HIS A 56 14.26 -1.39 12.97
N GLU A 57 13.61 -1.42 14.14
CA GLU A 57 12.28 -0.79 14.38
C GLU A 57 12.25 0.73 14.10
N ASP A 58 13.38 1.44 14.23
CA ASP A 58 13.48 2.90 14.04
C ASP A 58 14.00 3.31 12.64
N GLY A 59 14.06 2.37 11.69
CA GLY A 59 14.55 2.63 10.33
C GLY A 59 13.51 3.34 9.44
N PRO A 60 13.92 3.95 8.31
CA PRO A 60 13.00 4.52 7.32
C PRO A 60 12.27 3.44 6.48
N TYR A 61 12.58 2.16 6.71
CA TYR A 61 12.07 1.05 5.93
C TYR A 61 11.01 0.33 6.75
N VAL A 62 9.79 0.37 6.23
CA VAL A 62 8.58 -0.06 6.92
C VAL A 62 8.29 -1.49 6.49
N LEU A 63 8.97 -2.46 7.11
CA LEU A 63 8.79 -3.88 6.81
C LEU A 63 9.09 -4.76 8.02
N ASP A 64 8.47 -5.94 8.03
CA ASP A 64 8.74 -7.03 8.97
C ASP A 64 8.75 -8.38 8.21
N MET A 65 9.12 -9.46 8.90
CA MET A 65 9.22 -10.80 8.31
C MET A 65 8.71 -11.91 9.23
N LEU A 66 8.10 -12.91 8.62
CA LEU A 66 7.64 -14.13 9.27
C LEU A 66 7.96 -15.32 8.38
N ASP A 67 8.80 -16.22 8.86
CA ASP A 67 9.37 -17.33 8.10
C ASP A 67 10.04 -16.85 6.79
N ASP A 68 9.48 -17.19 5.63
CA ASP A 68 10.01 -16.83 4.30
C ASP A 68 9.16 -15.72 3.62
N TYR A 69 8.33 -15.02 4.39
CA TYR A 69 7.48 -13.92 3.94
C TYR A 69 7.96 -12.58 4.49
N TYR A 70 7.90 -11.57 3.64
CA TYR A 70 8.14 -10.17 3.99
C TYR A 70 6.84 -9.40 3.82
N PHE A 71 6.54 -8.52 4.77
CA PHE A 71 5.29 -7.79 4.77
C PHE A 71 5.45 -6.35 5.26
N ASP A 72 4.53 -5.50 4.81
CA ASP A 72 4.36 -4.13 5.31
C ASP A 72 3.83 -4.19 6.75
N ILE A 73 4.32 -3.32 7.64
CA ILE A 73 3.96 -3.35 9.07
C ILE A 73 2.46 -3.10 9.32
N ASP A 74 1.76 -2.48 8.37
CA ASP A 74 0.33 -2.22 8.46
C ASP A 74 -0.51 -3.47 8.17
N VAL A 75 0.11 -4.60 7.77
CA VAL A 75 -0.60 -5.88 7.58
C VAL A 75 -1.02 -6.47 8.92
N GLU A 76 -2.33 -6.56 9.13
CA GLU A 76 -2.91 -7.11 10.37
C GLU A 76 -2.97 -8.65 10.37
N ASP A 77 -3.27 -9.26 9.22
CA ASP A 77 -3.43 -10.71 9.06
C ASP A 77 -2.75 -11.19 7.76
N ILE A 78 -1.54 -11.71 7.92
CA ILE A 78 -0.71 -12.22 6.80
C ILE A 78 -1.39 -13.38 6.08
N ASP A 79 -1.97 -14.32 6.83
CA ASP A 79 -2.59 -15.53 6.29
C ASP A 79 -3.81 -15.15 5.44
N TRP A 80 -4.61 -14.20 5.91
CA TRP A 80 -5.75 -13.67 5.15
C TRP A 80 -5.31 -13.02 3.84
N VAL A 81 -4.27 -12.16 3.86
CA VAL A 81 -3.78 -11.52 2.63
C VAL A 81 -3.29 -12.57 1.63
N LEU A 82 -2.52 -13.57 2.07
CA LEU A 82 -2.04 -14.66 1.21
C LEU A 82 -3.18 -15.50 0.64
N GLU A 83 -4.20 -15.82 1.45
CA GLU A 83 -5.38 -16.54 0.99
C GLU A 83 -6.13 -15.74 -0.08
N GLU A 84 -6.35 -14.44 0.13
CA GLU A 84 -7.01 -13.56 -0.83
C GLU A 84 -6.20 -13.42 -2.12
N GLN A 85 -4.90 -13.18 -2.03
CA GLN A 85 -4.01 -13.12 -3.20
C GLN A 85 -4.06 -14.43 -4.01
N GLY A 86 -4.18 -15.57 -3.34
CA GLY A 86 -4.28 -16.90 -3.96
C GLY A 86 -5.60 -17.15 -4.72
N LYS A 87 -6.64 -16.34 -4.49
CA LYS A 87 -7.92 -16.41 -5.24
C LYS A 87 -7.81 -15.83 -6.65
N TRP A 88 -6.76 -15.03 -6.90
CA TRP A 88 -6.57 -14.31 -8.16
C TRP A 88 -5.40 -14.87 -8.96
N ASP A 89 -5.69 -15.25 -10.20
CA ASP A 89 -4.67 -15.54 -11.23
C ASP A 89 -4.14 -14.23 -11.84
N LEU A 90 -3.67 -13.32 -10.99
CA LEU A 90 -3.08 -12.05 -11.37
C LEU A 90 -1.59 -12.03 -11.01
N PRO A 91 -0.72 -11.44 -11.84
CA PRO A 91 0.64 -11.11 -11.41
C PRO A 91 0.59 -9.95 -10.41
N TYR A 92 1.67 -9.77 -9.66
CA TYR A 92 1.86 -8.55 -8.86
C TYR A 92 1.85 -7.31 -9.76
N ARG A 93 1.24 -6.21 -9.29
CA ARG A 93 1.21 -4.94 -10.02
C ARG A 93 2.64 -4.47 -10.25
N PRO A 94 3.04 -4.10 -11.47
CA PRO A 94 4.38 -3.57 -11.71
C PRO A 94 4.57 -2.23 -10.98
N ILE A 95 5.57 -2.15 -10.11
CA ILE A 95 5.93 -0.95 -9.34
C ILE A 95 7.27 -0.43 -9.84
N THR A 96 7.36 0.86 -10.14
CA THR A 96 8.60 1.48 -10.60
C THR A 96 9.48 1.94 -9.43
N GLU A 97 10.77 2.19 -9.67
CA GLU A 97 11.63 2.81 -8.65
C GLU A 97 11.10 4.17 -8.21
N GLU A 98 10.47 4.92 -9.10
CA GLU A 98 9.86 6.22 -8.77
C GLU A 98 8.67 6.05 -7.83
N ASP A 99 7.79 5.08 -8.09
CA ASP A 99 6.66 4.79 -7.19
C ASP A 99 7.16 4.46 -5.77
N ALA A 100 8.18 3.61 -5.68
CA ALA A 100 8.76 3.23 -4.40
C ALA A 100 9.44 4.39 -3.68
N ARG A 101 10.16 5.24 -4.41
CA ARG A 101 10.77 6.47 -3.87
C ARG A 101 9.71 7.39 -3.27
N LEU A 102 8.58 7.57 -3.96
CA LEU A 102 7.49 8.42 -3.48
C LEU A 102 6.86 7.90 -2.18
N VAL A 103 6.80 6.57 -1.98
CA VAL A 103 6.36 5.96 -0.72
C VAL A 103 7.35 6.30 0.41
N VAL A 104 8.65 6.05 0.20
CA VAL A 104 9.69 6.28 1.22
C VAL A 104 9.83 7.76 1.60
N GLU A 105 9.50 8.68 0.68
CA GLU A 105 9.51 10.13 0.93
C GLU A 105 8.18 10.69 1.45
N ASP A 106 7.20 9.84 1.80
CA ASP A 106 5.85 10.21 2.25
C ASP A 106 5.10 11.13 1.27
N GLN A 107 5.38 11.01 -0.04
CA GLN A 107 4.77 11.80 -1.11
C GLN A 107 3.54 11.11 -1.71
N TYR A 108 2.70 10.48 -0.88
CA TYR A 108 1.51 9.72 -1.28
C TYR A 108 0.58 10.45 -2.26
N PRO A 109 0.32 11.77 -2.15
CA PRO A 109 -0.52 12.48 -3.11
C PRO A 109 -0.08 12.38 -4.57
N LEU A 110 1.21 12.13 -4.83
CA LEU A 110 1.73 11.95 -6.18
C LEU A 110 1.46 10.55 -6.76
N LEU A 111 1.06 9.60 -5.92
CA LEU A 111 0.68 8.23 -6.29
C LEU A 111 -0.83 8.07 -6.51
N TRP A 112 -1.61 9.01 -6.01
CA TRP A 112 -3.06 8.94 -5.97
C TRP A 112 -3.70 9.10 -7.36
N LYS A 113 -4.77 8.34 -7.56
CA LYS A 113 -5.67 8.52 -8.71
C LYS A 113 -6.75 9.56 -8.40
N GLU A 114 -7.66 9.77 -9.35
CA GLU A 114 -8.68 10.80 -9.26
C GLU A 114 -9.62 10.58 -8.07
N GLY A 115 -10.01 9.33 -7.78
CA GLY A 115 -10.86 8.97 -6.66
C GLY A 115 -10.23 9.29 -5.30
N GLU A 116 -8.97 8.90 -5.12
CA GLU A 116 -8.18 9.21 -3.91
C GLU A 116 -7.98 10.72 -3.74
N THR A 117 -7.61 11.43 -4.81
CA THR A 117 -7.41 12.89 -4.79
C THR A 117 -8.70 13.64 -4.45
N ALA A 118 -9.82 13.24 -5.06
CA ALA A 118 -11.12 13.85 -4.80
C ALA A 118 -11.58 13.57 -3.35
N PHE A 119 -11.33 12.36 -2.84
CA PHE A 119 -11.65 11.99 -1.48
C PHE A 119 -10.83 12.78 -0.45
N TRP A 120 -9.54 12.98 -0.69
CA TRP A 120 -8.69 13.83 0.15
C TRP A 120 -9.19 15.27 0.22
N HIS A 121 -9.51 15.88 -0.92
CA HIS A 121 -10.05 17.25 -0.95
C HIS A 121 -11.42 17.35 -0.26
N TRP A 122 -12.26 16.34 -0.40
CA TRP A 122 -13.53 16.29 0.33
C TRP A 122 -13.30 16.19 1.83
N LEU A 123 -12.37 15.37 2.31
CA LEU A 123 -12.01 15.31 3.73
C LEU A 123 -11.42 16.63 4.23
N GLN A 124 -10.60 17.32 3.43
CA GLN A 124 -10.10 18.66 3.78
C GLN A 124 -11.24 19.63 4.06
N ASP A 125 -12.25 19.69 3.18
CA ASP A 125 -13.44 20.52 3.38
C ASP A 125 -14.21 20.13 4.66
N LYS A 126 -14.37 18.83 4.94
CA LYS A 126 -15.04 18.34 6.16
C LYS A 126 -14.22 18.55 7.45
N CYS A 127 -12.93 18.78 7.33
CA CYS A 127 -12.01 18.98 8.45
C CYS A 127 -11.55 20.45 8.58
N ASP A 128 -12.39 21.41 8.18
CA ASP A 128 -12.10 22.85 8.26
C ASP A 128 -10.76 23.24 7.59
N ASP A 129 -10.48 22.65 6.43
CA ASP A 129 -9.23 22.78 5.66
C ASP A 129 -7.95 22.28 6.37
N ASP A 130 -8.08 21.47 7.44
CA ASP A 130 -6.93 20.80 8.07
C ASP A 130 -6.37 19.70 7.17
N LYS A 131 -5.34 20.08 6.41
CA LYS A 131 -4.68 19.19 5.46
C LYS A 131 -3.98 18.00 6.10
N GLN A 132 -3.45 18.17 7.31
CA GLN A 132 -2.70 17.12 7.99
C GLN A 132 -3.68 16.06 8.51
N LEU A 133 -4.76 16.50 9.16
CA LEU A 133 -5.82 15.60 9.61
C LEU A 133 -6.45 14.83 8.43
N ALA A 134 -6.78 15.54 7.34
CA ALA A 134 -7.33 14.90 6.15
C ALA A 134 -6.36 13.89 5.54
N MET A 135 -5.05 14.19 5.50
CA MET A 135 -4.03 13.25 5.04
C MET A 135 -3.99 11.99 5.91
N THR A 136 -3.90 12.16 7.24
CA THR A 136 -3.90 11.03 8.19
C THR A 136 -5.13 10.15 7.99
N MET A 137 -6.31 10.75 7.83
CA MET A 137 -7.55 10.01 7.61
C MET A 137 -7.53 9.22 6.29
N VAL A 138 -7.05 9.81 5.18
CA VAL A 138 -6.93 9.08 3.90
C VAL A 138 -6.03 7.87 4.03
N LEU A 139 -4.87 8.03 4.67
CA LEU A 139 -3.90 6.93 4.85
C LEU A 139 -4.46 5.84 5.79
N GLU A 140 -5.07 6.22 6.91
CA GLU A 140 -5.74 5.29 7.84
C GLU A 140 -6.82 4.47 7.10
N TYR A 141 -7.70 5.15 6.36
CA TYR A 141 -8.77 4.48 5.62
C TYR A 141 -8.24 3.62 4.48
N ALA A 142 -7.15 4.02 3.81
CA ALA A 142 -6.52 3.18 2.80
C ALA A 142 -5.93 1.89 3.43
N ALA A 143 -5.30 1.99 4.61
CA ALA A 143 -4.76 0.84 5.33
C ALA A 143 -5.89 -0.12 5.78
N GLU A 144 -6.97 0.39 6.36
CA GLU A 144 -8.12 -0.45 6.75
C GLU A 144 -8.76 -1.17 5.56
N LEU A 145 -8.87 -0.46 4.44
CA LEU A 145 -9.31 -1.03 3.17
C LEU A 145 -8.35 -2.14 2.68
N LYS A 146 -7.04 -1.93 2.78
CA LYS A 146 -6.03 -2.94 2.43
C LYS A 146 -6.11 -4.17 3.34
N ASN A 147 -6.51 -4.00 4.61
CA ASN A 147 -6.82 -5.05 5.59
C ASN A 147 -8.24 -5.64 5.49
N GLY A 148 -8.97 -5.38 4.39
CA GLY A 148 -10.23 -6.07 4.10
C GLY A 148 -11.49 -5.41 4.64
N MET A 149 -11.41 -4.21 5.21
CA MET A 149 -12.60 -3.41 5.53
C MET A 149 -13.48 -3.23 4.29
N SER A 150 -14.78 -3.49 4.45
CA SER A 150 -15.75 -3.30 3.37
C SER A 150 -16.06 -1.82 3.13
N THR A 151 -16.51 -1.51 1.91
CA THR A 151 -16.96 -0.15 1.55
C THR A 151 -18.05 0.35 2.50
N GLN A 152 -18.97 -0.53 2.93
CA GLN A 152 -20.05 -0.15 3.84
C GLN A 152 -19.51 0.23 5.23
N GLU A 153 -18.62 -0.58 5.79
CA GLU A 153 -17.98 -0.30 7.09
C GLU A 153 -17.21 1.02 7.05
N LEU A 154 -16.49 1.29 5.95
CA LEU A 154 -15.78 2.56 5.80
C LEU A 154 -16.73 3.76 5.74
N VAL A 155 -17.86 3.65 5.03
CA VAL A 155 -18.89 4.71 5.02
C VAL A 155 -19.43 4.96 6.43
N GLU A 156 -19.76 3.89 7.16
CA GLU A 156 -20.28 3.99 8.54
C GLU A 156 -19.25 4.65 9.46
N LYS A 157 -17.98 4.24 9.38
CA LYS A 157 -16.88 4.81 10.16
C LYS A 157 -16.69 6.31 9.87
N ILE A 158 -16.73 6.73 8.60
CA ILE A 158 -16.59 8.14 8.23
C ILE A 158 -17.78 8.97 8.70
N VAL A 159 -19.01 8.46 8.55
CA VAL A 159 -20.22 9.13 9.00
C VAL A 159 -20.17 9.37 10.51
N GLU A 160 -19.74 8.38 11.29
CA GLU A 160 -19.55 8.51 12.73
C GLU A 160 -18.43 9.51 13.06
N LYS A 161 -17.25 9.34 12.46
CA LYS A 161 -16.05 10.15 12.74
C LYS A 161 -16.27 11.64 12.46
N LEU A 162 -16.97 11.96 11.37
CA LEU A 162 -17.29 13.33 10.95
C LEU A 162 -18.63 13.83 11.50
N ALA A 163 -19.33 13.01 12.30
CA ALA A 163 -20.65 13.31 12.85
C ALA A 163 -21.69 13.78 11.79
N LEU A 164 -21.69 13.15 10.61
CA LEU A 164 -22.60 13.50 9.52
C LEU A 164 -24.03 13.07 9.87
N ALA A 165 -24.95 14.02 9.95
CA ALA A 165 -26.33 13.75 10.37
C ALA A 165 -27.35 13.94 9.23
N GLY A 166 -27.00 14.71 8.20
CA GLY A 166 -27.86 14.98 7.06
C GLY A 166 -27.93 13.79 6.09
N ALA A 167 -29.13 13.45 5.64
CA ALA A 167 -29.30 12.40 4.63
C ALA A 167 -28.51 12.68 3.33
N GLU A 168 -28.34 13.95 2.94
CA GLU A 168 -27.49 14.28 1.79
C GLU A 168 -26.00 14.16 2.09
N GLU A 169 -25.55 14.49 3.31
CA GLU A 169 -24.16 14.35 3.73
C GLU A 169 -23.74 12.87 3.76
N VAL A 170 -24.61 12.01 4.28
CA VAL A 170 -24.41 10.55 4.28
C VAL A 170 -24.36 10.01 2.84
N ARG A 171 -25.24 10.48 1.96
CA ARG A 171 -25.20 10.11 0.53
C ARG A 171 -23.93 10.60 -0.15
N GLU A 172 -23.47 11.81 0.17
CA GLU A 172 -22.23 12.35 -0.34
C GLU A 172 -21.03 11.52 0.11
N ALA A 173 -20.93 11.21 1.42
CA ALA A 173 -19.89 10.35 1.96
C ALA A 173 -19.86 8.99 1.25
N ALA A 174 -21.01 8.34 1.08
CA ALA A 174 -21.10 7.07 0.35
C ALA A 174 -20.59 7.16 -1.09
N ARG A 175 -20.91 8.24 -1.82
CA ARG A 175 -20.39 8.47 -3.18
C ARG A 175 -18.88 8.67 -3.17
N MET A 176 -18.36 9.46 -2.24
CA MET A 176 -16.94 9.76 -2.14
C MET A 176 -16.11 8.52 -1.76
N VAL A 177 -16.60 7.73 -0.81
CA VAL A 177 -15.98 6.45 -0.42
C VAL A 177 -15.98 5.46 -1.57
N HIS A 178 -17.07 5.35 -2.35
CA HIS A 178 -17.08 4.47 -3.52
C HIS A 178 -15.99 4.86 -4.53
N ARG A 179 -15.80 6.16 -4.81
CA ARG A 179 -14.74 6.61 -5.73
C ARG A 179 -13.34 6.32 -5.17
N PHE A 180 -13.15 6.52 -3.87
CA PHE A 180 -11.91 6.22 -3.18
C PHE A 180 -11.56 4.73 -3.26
N VAL A 181 -12.51 3.87 -2.90
CA VAL A 181 -12.35 2.41 -2.85
C VAL A 181 -11.90 1.83 -4.18
N GLU A 182 -12.43 2.33 -5.30
CA GLU A 182 -12.09 1.89 -6.66
C GLU A 182 -10.64 2.17 -7.03
N ASP A 183 -10.04 3.20 -6.43
CA ASP A 183 -8.73 3.72 -6.80
C ASP A 183 -7.63 3.40 -5.77
N VAL A 184 -7.98 2.84 -4.61
CA VAL A 184 -7.01 2.37 -3.61
C VAL A 184 -6.43 1.00 -4.02
N PRO A 185 -5.10 0.88 -4.17
CA PRO A 185 -4.43 -0.41 -4.35
C PRO A 185 -4.75 -1.38 -3.20
N ARG A 186 -5.04 -2.65 -3.51
CA ARG A 186 -5.35 -3.66 -2.48
C ARG A 186 -4.31 -4.76 -2.43
N TRP A 187 -3.99 -5.20 -1.22
CA TRP A 187 -3.12 -6.34 -0.98
C TRP A 187 -3.75 -7.65 -1.43
N SER A 188 -5.05 -7.84 -1.22
CA SER A 188 -5.84 -8.97 -1.77
C SER A 188 -5.74 -9.10 -3.28
N TYR A 189 -5.41 -7.99 -3.95
CA TYR A 189 -5.27 -7.89 -5.40
C TYR A 189 -3.82 -7.70 -5.84
N LYS A 190 -2.84 -8.12 -5.02
CA LYS A 190 -1.41 -8.04 -5.35
C LYS A 190 -0.97 -6.63 -5.78
N GLY A 191 -1.56 -5.61 -5.15
CA GLY A 191 -1.30 -4.19 -5.38
C GLY A 191 -2.06 -3.55 -6.53
N TRP A 192 -2.91 -4.28 -7.24
CA TRP A 192 -3.83 -3.69 -8.22
C TRP A 192 -4.97 -2.94 -7.55
N ARG A 193 -5.47 -1.92 -8.23
CA ARG A 193 -6.71 -1.24 -7.86
C ARG A 193 -7.92 -2.00 -8.40
N PRO A 194 -9.09 -1.97 -7.73
CA PRO A 194 -10.31 -2.52 -8.29
C PRO A 194 -10.63 -1.98 -9.70
N SER A 195 -10.42 -0.69 -9.93
CA SER A 195 -10.65 -0.04 -11.23
C SER A 195 -9.74 -0.53 -12.35
N GLU A 196 -8.60 -1.15 -12.02
CA GLU A 196 -7.62 -1.68 -12.97
C GLU A 196 -7.89 -3.15 -13.33
N GLN A 197 -8.74 -3.86 -12.58
CA GLN A 197 -9.02 -5.29 -12.78
C GLN A 197 -9.98 -5.63 -13.92
N THR A 198 -10.76 -4.67 -14.41
CA THR A 198 -11.76 -4.92 -15.46
C THR A 198 -11.17 -5.20 -16.85
N ASN A 199 -9.84 -5.21 -16.99
CA ASN A 199 -9.13 -5.40 -18.26
C ASN A 199 -8.22 -6.64 -18.32
N HIS A 200 -8.34 -7.59 -17.38
CA HIS A 200 -7.59 -8.85 -17.36
C HIS A 200 -8.50 -10.07 -17.45
#